data_AF-A0A428QKR8-F1
#
_entry.id   AF-A0A428QKR8-F1
#
_cell.length_a   1.000
_cell.length_b   1.000
_cell.length_c   1.000
_cell.angle_alpha   90.00
_cell.angle_beta   90.00
_cell.angle_gamma   90.00
#
_symmetry.space_group_name_H-M   'P 1'
#
loop_
_entity.id
_entity.type
_entity.pdbx_description
1 polymer ?
#
loop_
_entity_poly.entity_id
_entity_poly.type
_entity_poly.pdbx_seq_one_letter_code
_entity_poly.pdbx_strand_id
1 'polypeptide(L)'
;MLLPTLLADMERERQVDLLRKNSAKMDQLAVDLTINKGLEMPGADSQPVQNKELIEMWQDMSYLQNGFQNWQRQMQRMMIHLERSSNIMRPDTICYDVEAQRSLEKLTIPGSRIQKRLEELIDEYDEHIRDCATVTEGLKLAMSMDTRTTNQEIAHSSLEVSRLAQSDGSLMKLIAFVTMFFLPATFTSTFFSMDFFDWPKAADALATEYIWVYFVVAAVLTLITVGVFTTWRLRGRRAQKRAKDGQVAEV
;
A
#
# COMPACT_ATOMS: atom_id res chain seq x y z
N MET A 1 -37.81 4.89 -35.86
CA MET A 1 -36.58 4.95 -35.05
C MET A 1 -36.74 5.83 -33.80
N LEU A 2 -37.84 5.69 -33.04
CA LEU A 2 -38.06 6.43 -31.78
C LEU A 2 -37.60 5.64 -30.53
N LEU A 3 -37.36 4.34 -30.69
CA LEU A 3 -36.95 3.45 -29.61
C LEU A 3 -35.54 3.76 -29.06
N PRO A 4 -34.52 4.04 -29.89
CA PRO A 4 -33.17 4.31 -29.39
C PRO A 4 -33.10 5.60 -28.57
N THR A 5 -33.85 6.63 -28.95
CA THR A 5 -33.92 7.90 -28.23
C THR A 5 -34.70 7.77 -26.92
N LEU A 6 -35.83 7.06 -26.90
CA LEU A 6 -36.55 6.77 -25.65
C LEU A 6 -35.73 5.91 -24.68
N LEU A 7 -35.01 4.91 -25.18
CA LEU A 7 -34.13 4.08 -24.36
C LEU A 7 -32.95 4.90 -23.81
N ALA A 8 -32.40 5.81 -24.62
CA ALA A 8 -31.35 6.72 -24.18
C ALA A 8 -31.84 7.66 -23.06
N ASP A 9 -33.05 8.20 -23.17
CA ASP A 9 -33.64 9.05 -22.13
C ASP A 9 -33.92 8.27 -20.83
N MET A 10 -34.48 7.05 -20.91
CA MET A 10 -34.72 6.25 -19.70
C MET A 10 -33.40 5.82 -19.03
N GLU A 11 -32.40 5.43 -19.81
CA GLU A 11 -31.10 5.03 -19.25
C GLU A 11 -30.34 6.24 -18.67
N ARG A 12 -30.53 7.44 -19.25
CA ARG A 12 -30.03 8.71 -18.69
C ARG A 12 -30.62 8.96 -17.30
N GLU A 13 -31.94 8.93 -17.15
CA GLU A 13 -32.58 9.17 -15.84
C GLU A 13 -32.05 8.20 -14.77
N ARG A 14 -31.90 6.92 -15.14
CA ARG A 14 -31.35 5.90 -14.25
C ARG A 14 -29.92 6.23 -13.80
N GLN A 15 -29.06 6.64 -14.72
CA GLN A 15 -27.64 6.89 -14.43
C GLN A 15 -27.44 8.20 -13.65
N VAL A 16 -28.24 9.23 -13.92
CA VAL A 16 -28.20 10.50 -13.17
C VAL A 16 -28.67 10.32 -11.74
N ASP A 17 -29.72 9.52 -11.51
CA ASP A 17 -30.18 9.20 -10.15
C ASP A 17 -29.14 8.42 -9.36
N LEU A 18 -28.41 7.50 -10.00
CA LEU A 18 -27.30 6.77 -9.40
C LEU A 18 -26.12 7.70 -9.08
N LEU A 19 -25.74 8.59 -10.01
CA LEU A 19 -24.70 9.59 -9.81
C LEU A 19 -25.01 10.44 -8.57
N ARG A 20 -26.23 10.99 -8.49
CA ARG A 20 -26.63 11.88 -7.39
C ARG A 20 -26.58 11.19 -6.03
N LYS A 21 -27.01 9.93 -5.97
CA LYS A 21 -26.95 9.10 -4.75
C LYS A 21 -25.50 8.81 -4.35
N ASN A 22 -24.65 8.44 -5.30
CA ASN A 22 -23.25 8.10 -5.02
C ASN A 22 -22.44 9.33 -4.65
N SER A 23 -22.62 10.45 -5.35
CA SER A 23 -21.97 11.73 -5.03
C SER A 23 -22.34 12.21 -3.62
N ALA A 24 -23.62 12.23 -3.25
CA ALA A 24 -24.02 12.66 -1.91
C ALA A 24 -23.42 11.78 -0.80
N LYS A 25 -23.32 10.47 -1.03
CA LYS A 25 -22.66 9.54 -0.10
C LYS A 25 -21.15 9.80 -0.03
N MET A 26 -20.49 10.02 -1.17
CA MET A 26 -19.05 10.33 -1.22
C MET A 26 -18.73 11.63 -0.48
N ASP A 27 -19.56 12.67 -0.65
CA ASP A 27 -19.39 13.94 0.05
C ASP A 27 -19.54 13.77 1.57
N GLN A 28 -20.55 13.02 2.01
CA GLN A 28 -20.72 12.72 3.43
C GLN A 28 -19.53 11.95 4.00
N LEU A 29 -19.04 10.94 3.28
CA LEU A 29 -17.92 10.12 3.73
C LEU A 29 -16.60 10.91 3.72
N ALA A 30 -16.38 11.76 2.71
CA ALA A 30 -15.21 12.65 2.66
C ALA A 30 -15.19 13.65 3.82
N VAL A 31 -16.36 14.20 4.18
CA VAL A 31 -16.52 15.07 5.34
C VAL A 31 -16.28 14.29 6.63
N ASP A 32 -16.85 13.09 6.78
CA ASP A 32 -16.67 12.26 7.98
C ASP A 32 -15.20 11.88 8.19
N LEU A 33 -14.50 11.47 7.13
CA LEU A 33 -13.05 11.24 7.15
C LEU A 33 -12.26 12.48 7.60
N THR A 34 -12.66 13.66 7.14
CA THR A 34 -11.95 14.91 7.44
C THR A 34 -12.24 15.39 8.86
N ILE A 35 -13.49 15.28 9.32
CA ILE A 35 -13.93 15.73 10.64
C ILE A 35 -13.51 14.77 11.75
N ASN A 36 -13.73 13.45 11.60
CA ASN A 36 -13.35 12.49 12.64
C ASN A 36 -11.84 12.51 12.87
N LYS A 37 -11.00 12.65 11.84
CA LYS A 37 -9.56 12.81 12.03
C LYS A 37 -9.13 14.13 12.70
N GLY A 38 -9.94 15.18 12.60
CA GLY A 38 -9.69 16.43 13.32
C GLY A 38 -9.96 16.31 14.83
N LEU A 39 -10.71 15.29 15.25
CA LEU A 39 -11.21 15.11 16.62
C LEU A 39 -10.72 13.81 17.30
N GLU A 40 -10.20 12.83 16.55
CA GLU A 40 -9.72 11.57 17.11
C GLU A 40 -8.34 11.72 17.78
N MET A 41 -8.30 11.39 19.08
CA MET A 41 -7.07 11.08 19.78
C MET A 41 -6.47 9.78 19.21
N PRO A 42 -5.14 9.69 19.07
CA PRO A 42 -4.47 8.58 18.40
C PRO A 42 -4.69 7.28 19.19
N GLY A 43 -5.43 6.31 18.61
CA GLY A 43 -5.55 4.97 19.19
C GLY A 43 -6.89 4.22 19.03
N ALA A 44 -7.88 4.72 18.27
CA ALA A 44 -9.13 3.99 18.07
C ALA A 44 -9.09 3.05 16.85
N ASP A 45 -9.30 1.76 17.09
CA ASP A 45 -9.26 0.61 16.16
C ASP A 45 -10.37 0.59 15.07
N SER A 46 -10.95 1.73 14.69
CA SER A 46 -12.14 1.84 13.81
C SER A 46 -11.85 1.85 12.29
N GLN A 47 -10.59 1.79 11.87
CA GLN A 47 -10.16 2.04 10.48
C GLN A 47 -10.48 0.98 9.39
N PRO A 48 -10.60 -0.34 9.63
CA PRO A 48 -10.67 -1.30 8.52
C PRO A 48 -12.04 -1.36 7.80
N VAL A 49 -13.13 -0.99 8.48
CA VAL A 49 -14.49 -1.04 7.89
C VAL A 49 -14.74 0.17 6.99
N GLN A 50 -14.30 1.36 7.41
CA GLN A 50 -14.50 2.61 6.67
C GLN A 50 -13.68 2.64 5.36
N ASN A 51 -12.45 2.09 5.38
CA ASN A 51 -11.62 1.98 4.18
C ASN A 51 -12.23 1.05 3.11
N LYS A 52 -12.95 -0.01 3.53
CA LYS A 52 -13.61 -0.91 2.57
C LYS A 52 -14.78 -0.23 1.86
N GLU A 53 -15.65 0.45 2.61
CA GLU A 53 -16.80 1.17 2.06
C GLU A 53 -16.37 2.29 1.10
N LEU A 54 -15.27 3.00 1.44
CA LEU A 54 -14.63 3.98 0.58
C LEU A 54 -14.15 3.42 -0.76
N ILE A 55 -13.47 2.27 -0.71
CA ILE A 55 -12.95 1.61 -1.92
C ILE A 55 -14.11 1.17 -2.81
N GLU A 56 -15.15 0.57 -2.22
CA GLU A 56 -16.35 0.15 -2.97
C GLU A 56 -17.05 1.35 -3.63
N MET A 57 -17.21 2.45 -2.90
CA MET A 57 -17.86 3.66 -3.41
C MET A 57 -17.05 4.34 -4.52
N TRP A 58 -15.72 4.42 -4.36
CA TRP A 58 -14.83 4.92 -5.41
C TRP A 58 -14.88 4.04 -6.67
N GLN A 59 -14.93 2.72 -6.48
CA GLN A 59 -15.01 1.76 -7.56
C GLN A 59 -16.33 1.90 -8.34
N ASP A 60 -17.46 2.02 -7.64
CA ASP A 60 -18.77 2.26 -8.24
C ASP A 60 -18.81 3.58 -9.02
N MET A 61 -18.22 4.65 -8.47
CA MET A 61 -18.14 5.94 -9.14
C MET A 61 -17.29 5.86 -10.42
N SER A 62 -16.17 5.13 -10.38
CA SER A 62 -15.32 4.92 -11.55
C SER A 62 -16.01 4.08 -12.63
N TYR A 63 -16.76 3.04 -12.25
CA TYR A 63 -17.59 2.28 -13.19
C TYR A 63 -18.63 3.16 -13.87
N LEU A 64 -19.30 4.02 -13.11
CA LEU A 64 -20.29 4.95 -13.62
C LEU A 64 -19.65 5.96 -14.60
N GLN A 65 -18.50 6.53 -14.25
CA GLN A 65 -17.74 7.43 -15.13
C GLN A 65 -17.37 6.77 -16.46
N ASN A 66 -16.88 5.53 -16.40
CA ASN A 66 -16.58 4.74 -17.60
C ASN A 66 -17.85 4.47 -18.43
N GLY A 67 -18.97 4.23 -17.77
CA GLY A 67 -20.29 4.09 -18.40
C GLY A 67 -20.68 5.33 -19.19
N PHE A 68 -20.58 6.53 -18.58
CA PHE A 68 -20.86 7.80 -19.24
C PHE A 68 -19.96 8.06 -20.44
N GLN A 69 -18.66 7.85 -20.31
CA GLN A 69 -17.72 8.02 -21.42
C GLN A 69 -17.99 7.05 -22.58
N ASN A 70 -18.37 5.81 -22.27
CA ASN A 70 -18.77 4.84 -23.28
C ASN A 70 -20.04 5.30 -24.01
N TRP A 71 -21.05 5.78 -23.28
CA TRP A 71 -22.30 6.28 -23.85
C TRP A 71 -22.08 7.53 -24.71
N GLN A 72 -21.30 8.50 -24.24
CA GLN A 72 -20.91 9.69 -25.00
C GLN A 72 -20.26 9.30 -26.32
N ARG A 73 -19.32 8.33 -26.30
CA ARG A 73 -18.70 7.78 -27.53
C ARG A 73 -19.71 7.15 -28.48
N GLN A 74 -20.72 6.44 -27.96
CA GLN A 74 -21.76 5.84 -28.81
C GLN A 74 -22.68 6.90 -29.42
N MET A 75 -23.02 7.95 -28.67
CA MET A 75 -23.84 9.05 -29.20
C MET A 75 -23.11 9.81 -30.30
N GLN A 76 -21.82 10.12 -30.10
CA GLN A 76 -20.99 10.71 -31.14
C GLN A 76 -20.95 9.85 -32.41
N ARG A 77 -20.83 8.52 -32.28
CA ARG A 77 -20.90 7.60 -33.42
C ARG A 77 -22.27 7.61 -34.10
N MET A 78 -23.35 7.62 -33.34
CA MET A 78 -24.71 7.68 -33.86
C MET A 78 -24.97 9.00 -34.61
N MET A 79 -24.41 10.11 -34.13
CA MET A 79 -24.47 11.41 -34.78
C MET A 79 -23.79 11.37 -36.16
N ILE A 80 -22.59 10.78 -36.25
CA ILE A 80 -21.88 10.55 -37.51
C ILE A 80 -22.69 9.66 -38.46
N HIS A 81 -23.35 8.61 -37.95
CA HIS A 81 -24.21 7.75 -38.76
C HIS A 81 -25.45 8.48 -39.29
N LEU A 82 -26.06 9.36 -38.50
CA LEU A 82 -27.19 10.17 -38.91
C LEU A 82 -26.79 11.19 -39.99
N GLU A 83 -25.64 11.84 -39.83
CA GLU A 83 -25.10 12.78 -40.82
C GLU A 83 -24.75 12.05 -42.13
N ARG A 84 -24.11 10.87 -42.02
CA ARG A 84 -23.79 10.03 -43.19
C ARG A 84 -25.04 9.52 -43.89
N SER A 85 -26.06 9.09 -43.15
CA SER A 85 -27.34 8.67 -43.74
C SER A 85 -28.05 9.83 -44.41
N SER A 86 -27.98 11.04 -43.83
CA SER A 86 -28.51 12.27 -44.45
C SER A 86 -27.80 12.58 -45.77
N ASN A 87 -26.47 12.45 -45.81
CA ASN A 87 -25.69 12.70 -47.03
C ASN A 87 -25.87 11.63 -48.11
N ILE A 88 -26.03 10.35 -47.74
CA ILE A 88 -26.30 9.25 -48.69
C ILE A 88 -27.70 9.36 -49.31
N MET A 89 -28.68 9.90 -48.56
CA MET A 89 -30.06 10.03 -49.01
C MET A 89 -30.24 11.20 -50.00
N ARG A 90 -29.27 12.11 -50.15
CA ARG A 90 -29.28 13.16 -51.17
C ARG A 90 -28.99 12.54 -52.56
N PRO A 91 -29.95 12.49 -53.50
CA PRO A 91 -29.71 11.91 -54.81
C PRO A 91 -28.74 12.76 -55.63
N ASP A 92 -27.78 12.11 -56.30
CA ASP A 92 -26.95 12.75 -57.30
C ASP A 92 -27.84 13.23 -58.46
N THR A 93 -27.80 14.54 -58.66
CA THR A 93 -28.73 15.33 -59.46
C THR A 93 -28.70 14.95 -60.95
N ILE A 94 -29.52 13.99 -61.42
CA ILE A 94 -29.82 13.84 -62.87
C ILE A 94 -31.32 13.58 -63.16
N CYS A 95 -32.15 13.09 -62.24
CA CYS A 95 -33.59 12.87 -62.49
C CYS A 95 -34.46 13.37 -61.32
N TYR A 96 -35.33 14.35 -61.57
CA TYR A 96 -36.23 14.96 -60.59
C TYR A 96 -37.51 14.13 -60.44
N ASP A 97 -37.58 13.27 -59.41
CA ASP A 97 -38.84 12.65 -58.99
C ASP A 97 -39.42 13.38 -57.76
N VAL A 98 -40.52 14.09 -57.98
CA VAL A 98 -41.19 14.97 -56.99
C VAL A 98 -41.80 14.16 -55.84
N GLU A 99 -42.21 12.91 -56.07
CA GLU A 99 -42.79 12.04 -55.02
C GLU A 99 -41.73 11.42 -54.10
N ALA A 100 -40.58 11.00 -54.66
CA ALA A 100 -39.43 10.59 -53.88
C ALA A 100 -38.92 11.74 -53.00
N GLN A 101 -38.89 12.96 -53.52
CA GLN A 101 -38.41 14.16 -52.80
C GLN A 101 -39.32 14.53 -51.61
N ARG A 102 -40.65 14.44 -51.79
CA ARG A 102 -41.64 14.69 -50.71
C ARG A 102 -41.57 13.63 -49.61
N SER A 103 -41.23 12.39 -49.96
CA SER A 103 -41.04 11.30 -48.99
C SER A 103 -39.73 11.46 -48.21
N LEU A 104 -38.67 11.92 -48.89
CA LEU A 104 -37.39 12.29 -48.28
C LEU A 104 -37.52 13.40 -47.24
N GLU A 105 -38.29 14.43 -47.57
CA GLU A 105 -38.51 15.62 -46.74
C GLU A 105 -39.21 15.26 -45.42
N LYS A 106 -40.16 14.31 -45.47
CA LYS A 106 -40.82 13.75 -44.27
C LYS A 106 -39.86 12.97 -43.37
N LEU A 107 -38.77 12.42 -43.91
CA LEU A 107 -37.74 11.67 -43.18
C LEU A 107 -36.61 12.56 -42.65
N THR A 108 -36.43 13.77 -43.20
CA THR A 108 -35.38 14.71 -42.76
C THR A 108 -35.74 15.41 -41.44
N ILE A 109 -37.02 15.70 -41.22
CA ILE A 109 -37.51 16.37 -40.00
C ILE A 109 -37.29 15.52 -38.72
N PRO A 110 -37.57 14.19 -38.72
CA PRO A 110 -37.19 13.33 -37.61
C PRO A 110 -35.67 13.26 -37.39
N GLY A 111 -34.88 13.24 -38.47
CA GLY A 111 -33.42 13.18 -38.42
C GLY A 111 -32.81 14.40 -37.72
N SER A 112 -33.26 15.61 -38.07
CA SER A 112 -32.77 16.85 -37.45
C SER A 112 -33.17 16.98 -35.99
N ARG A 113 -34.36 16.48 -35.60
CA ARG A 113 -34.77 16.43 -34.18
C ARG A 113 -33.90 15.47 -33.37
N ILE A 114 -33.60 14.29 -33.91
CA ILE A 114 -32.74 13.31 -33.24
C ILE A 114 -31.32 13.86 -33.10
N GLN A 115 -30.79 14.50 -34.14
CA GLN A 115 -29.47 15.11 -34.09
C GLN A 115 -29.38 16.20 -33.00
N LYS A 116 -30.33 17.14 -32.99
CA LYS A 116 -30.36 18.21 -31.98
C LYS A 116 -30.45 17.68 -30.56
N ARG A 117 -31.26 16.64 -30.33
CA ARG A 117 -31.35 15.99 -29.01
C ARG A 117 -30.05 15.29 -28.62
N LEU A 118 -29.35 14.68 -29.57
CA LEU A 118 -28.06 14.06 -29.31
C LEU A 118 -26.99 15.08 -28.92
N GLU A 119 -26.97 16.23 -29.59
CA GLU A 119 -26.08 17.35 -29.26
C GLU A 119 -26.34 17.85 -27.83
N GLU A 120 -27.60 18.14 -27.50
CA GLU A 120 -28.01 18.54 -26.14
C GLU A 120 -27.58 17.51 -25.08
N LEU A 121 -27.72 16.21 -25.39
CA LEU A 121 -27.40 15.14 -24.44
C LEU A 121 -25.88 14.91 -24.32
N ILE A 122 -25.10 15.15 -25.38
CA ILE A 122 -23.63 15.09 -25.29
C ILE A 122 -23.11 16.20 -24.35
N ASP A 123 -23.65 17.41 -24.46
CA ASP A 123 -23.26 18.54 -23.60
C ASP A 123 -23.63 18.26 -22.13
N GLU A 124 -24.81 17.70 -21.87
CA GLU A 124 -25.26 17.33 -20.52
C GLU A 124 -24.37 16.22 -19.91
N TYR A 125 -23.96 15.22 -20.69
CA TYR A 125 -23.06 14.18 -20.20
C TYR A 125 -21.64 14.71 -19.95
N ASP A 126 -21.18 15.72 -20.68
CA ASP A 126 -19.88 16.35 -20.44
C ASP A 126 -19.84 17.05 -19.07
N GLU A 127 -20.96 17.68 -18.67
CA GLU A 127 -21.13 18.24 -17.33
C GLU A 127 -21.11 17.14 -16.25
N HIS A 128 -21.88 16.05 -16.43
CA HIS A 128 -21.88 14.94 -15.48
C HIS A 128 -20.54 14.21 -15.34
N ILE A 129 -19.78 14.07 -16.45
CA ILE A 129 -18.44 13.49 -16.41
C ILE A 129 -17.48 14.39 -15.62
N ARG A 130 -17.61 15.71 -15.77
CA ARG A 130 -16.82 16.70 -15.05
C ARG A 130 -17.13 16.67 -13.55
N ASP A 131 -18.41 16.66 -13.17
CA ASP A 131 -18.83 16.54 -11.78
C ASP A 131 -18.27 15.26 -11.15
N CYS A 132 -18.41 14.12 -11.85
CA CYS A 132 -17.88 12.85 -11.38
C CYS A 132 -16.36 12.88 -11.18
N ALA A 133 -15.63 13.53 -12.09
CA ALA A 133 -14.18 13.67 -11.98
C ALA A 133 -13.79 14.47 -10.73
N THR A 134 -14.46 15.61 -10.47
CA THR A 134 -14.15 16.45 -9.30
C THR A 134 -14.38 15.73 -7.98
N VAL A 135 -15.52 15.02 -7.84
CA VAL A 135 -15.83 14.22 -6.64
C VAL A 135 -14.80 13.10 -6.46
N THR A 136 -14.42 12.43 -7.54
CA THR A 136 -13.43 11.35 -7.51
C THR A 136 -12.03 11.85 -7.12
N GLU A 137 -11.63 13.03 -7.59
CA GLU A 137 -10.36 13.67 -7.21
C GLU A 137 -10.35 14.09 -5.73
N GLY A 138 -11.46 14.66 -5.24
CA GLY A 138 -11.63 15.00 -3.83
C GLY A 138 -11.50 13.78 -2.91
N LEU A 139 -12.16 12.67 -3.26
CA LEU A 139 -12.07 11.43 -2.48
C LEU A 139 -10.66 10.84 -2.50
N LYS A 140 -9.99 10.81 -3.67
CA LYS A 140 -8.59 10.35 -3.77
C LYS A 140 -7.66 11.13 -2.86
N LEU A 141 -7.85 12.45 -2.79
CA LEU A 141 -7.05 13.30 -1.91
C LEU A 141 -7.31 12.94 -0.43
N ALA A 142 -8.58 12.83 -0.02
CA ALA A 142 -8.95 12.45 1.35
C ALA A 142 -8.38 11.08 1.74
N MET A 143 -8.49 10.08 0.87
CA MET A 143 -7.92 8.74 1.08
C MET A 143 -6.39 8.76 1.19
N SER A 144 -5.72 9.57 0.36
CA SER A 144 -4.26 9.70 0.40
C SER A 144 -3.78 10.36 1.68
N MET A 145 -4.53 11.33 2.21
CA MET A 145 -4.27 11.92 3.51
C MET A 145 -4.48 10.89 4.62
N ASP A 146 -5.55 10.09 4.51
CA ASP A 146 -5.86 9.04 5.46
C ASP A 146 -4.72 8.02 5.59
N THR A 147 -4.22 7.54 4.45
CA THR A 147 -3.10 6.58 4.37
C THR A 147 -1.79 7.18 4.90
N ARG A 148 -1.56 8.49 4.73
CA ARG A 148 -0.32 9.12 5.19
C ARG A 148 -0.24 9.18 6.71
N THR A 149 -1.34 9.47 7.40
CA THR A 149 -1.32 9.56 8.87
C THR A 149 -1.18 8.18 9.51
N THR A 150 -1.86 7.15 8.98
CA THR A 150 -1.72 5.78 9.48
C THR A 150 -0.30 5.26 9.30
N ASN A 151 0.33 5.54 8.17
CA ASN A 151 1.74 5.23 7.94
C ASN A 151 2.68 5.97 8.91
N GLN A 152 2.34 7.21 9.30
CA GLN A 152 3.11 7.98 10.27
C GLN A 152 2.99 7.40 11.69
N GLU A 153 1.81 6.93 12.08
CA GLU A 153 1.59 6.24 13.36
C GLU A 153 2.35 4.90 13.41
N ILE A 154 2.33 4.14 12.31
CA ILE A 154 3.12 2.91 12.16
C ILE A 154 4.61 3.22 12.25
N ALA A 155 5.08 4.30 11.63
CA ALA A 155 6.48 4.71 11.76
C ALA A 155 6.82 5.05 13.23
N HIS A 156 5.94 5.75 13.95
CA HIS A 156 6.16 6.08 15.35
C HIS A 156 6.20 4.84 16.25
N SER A 157 5.26 3.90 16.08
CA SER A 157 5.27 2.64 16.84
C SER A 157 6.49 1.77 16.48
N SER A 158 6.93 1.77 15.22
CA SER A 158 8.16 1.07 14.81
C SER A 158 9.42 1.62 15.48
N LEU A 159 9.47 2.93 15.77
CA LEU A 159 10.56 3.55 16.52
C LEU A 159 10.56 3.09 17.98
N GLU A 160 9.37 3.00 18.59
CA GLU A 160 9.22 2.50 19.96
C GLU A 160 9.60 1.01 20.06
N VAL A 161 9.14 0.18 19.12
CA VAL A 161 9.55 -1.24 19.01
C VAL A 161 11.05 -1.36 18.79
N SER A 162 11.66 -0.51 17.95
CA SER A 162 13.11 -0.49 17.75
C SER A 162 13.87 -0.13 19.03
N ARG A 163 13.31 0.78 19.85
CA ARG A 163 13.88 1.16 21.14
C ARG A 163 13.81 0.03 22.15
N LEU A 164 12.68 -0.68 22.23
CA LEU A 164 12.53 -1.87 23.06
C LEU A 164 13.45 -3.02 22.59
N ALA A 165 13.57 -3.23 21.28
CA ALA A 165 14.51 -4.18 20.69
C ALA A 165 15.98 -3.82 20.97
N GLN A 166 16.32 -2.52 21.06
CA GLN A 166 17.66 -2.08 21.44
C GLN A 166 17.99 -2.44 22.90
N SER A 167 17.04 -2.31 23.83
CA SER A 167 17.21 -2.80 25.21
C SER A 167 17.33 -4.32 25.27
N ASP A 168 16.53 -5.06 24.49
CA ASP A 168 16.64 -6.52 24.39
C ASP A 168 18.01 -6.94 23.84
N GLY A 169 18.59 -6.16 22.92
CA GLY A 169 19.95 -6.35 22.45
C GLY A 169 21.03 -6.24 23.54
N SER A 170 20.75 -5.54 24.65
CA SER A 170 21.64 -5.49 25.82
C SER A 170 21.49 -6.74 26.70
N LEU A 171 20.26 -7.24 26.86
CA LEU A 171 19.99 -8.52 27.54
C LEU A 171 20.61 -9.69 26.77
N MET A 172 20.51 -9.70 25.44
CA MET A 172 21.11 -10.72 24.58
C MET A 172 22.64 -10.76 24.73
N LYS A 173 23.28 -9.58 24.82
CA LYS A 173 24.73 -9.47 25.10
C LYS A 173 25.09 -9.97 26.49
N LEU A 174 24.24 -9.74 27.50
CA LEU A 174 24.47 -10.24 28.85
C LEU A 174 24.40 -11.77 28.91
N ILE A 175 23.37 -12.37 28.31
CA ILE A 175 23.21 -13.83 28.26
C ILE A 175 24.42 -14.47 27.57
N ALA A 176 24.86 -13.92 26.43
CA ALA A 176 26.05 -14.39 25.73
C ALA A 176 27.35 -14.23 26.55
N PHE A 177 27.44 -13.16 27.35
CA PHE A 177 28.58 -12.97 28.25
C PHE A 177 28.60 -14.02 29.37
N VAL A 178 27.45 -14.33 29.96
CA VAL A 178 27.31 -15.36 31.00
C VAL A 178 27.70 -16.74 30.44
N THR A 179 27.22 -17.11 29.25
CA THR A 179 27.58 -18.38 28.62
C THR A 179 29.07 -18.46 28.29
N MET A 180 29.67 -17.37 27.81
CA MET A 180 31.10 -17.33 27.50
C MET A 180 31.99 -17.48 28.75
N PHE A 181 31.52 -17.08 29.93
CA PHE A 181 32.22 -17.32 31.20
C PHE A 181 32.00 -18.74 31.74
N PHE A 182 30.81 -19.30 31.57
CA PHE A 182 30.49 -20.65 32.02
C PHE A 182 31.10 -21.74 31.13
N LEU A 183 31.22 -21.53 29.82
CA LEU A 183 31.71 -22.55 28.88
C LEU A 183 33.13 -23.07 29.21
N PRO A 184 34.12 -22.22 29.53
CA PRO A 184 35.45 -22.67 29.96
C PRO A 184 35.41 -23.39 31.31
N ALA A 185 34.60 -22.89 32.26
CA ALA A 185 34.46 -23.50 33.58
C ALA A 185 33.85 -24.90 33.49
N THR A 186 32.81 -25.06 32.67
CA THR A 186 32.20 -26.36 32.39
C THR A 186 33.16 -27.27 31.64
N PHE A 187 33.93 -26.77 30.65
CA PHE A 187 34.95 -27.57 29.96
C PHE A 187 36.01 -28.10 30.93
N THR A 188 36.50 -27.27 31.85
CA THR A 188 37.40 -27.74 32.90
C THR A 188 36.74 -28.78 33.79
N SER A 189 35.49 -28.56 34.23
CA SER A 189 34.77 -29.53 35.07
C SER A 189 34.59 -30.89 34.38
N THR A 190 34.23 -30.90 33.09
CA THR A 190 34.05 -32.13 32.32
C THR A 190 35.39 -32.82 32.02
N PHE A 191 36.43 -32.05 31.69
CA PHE A 191 37.77 -32.60 31.46
C PHE A 191 38.32 -33.30 32.72
N PHE A 192 38.01 -32.77 33.91
CA PHE A 192 38.36 -33.42 35.17
C PHE A 192 37.42 -34.55 35.59
N SER A 193 36.22 -34.62 35.00
CA SER A 193 35.22 -35.66 35.28
C SER A 193 35.32 -36.87 34.35
N MET A 194 36.00 -36.76 33.19
CA MET A 194 36.41 -37.91 32.41
C MET A 194 37.63 -38.53 33.10
N ASP A 195 37.51 -39.80 33.51
CA ASP A 195 38.43 -40.61 34.33
C ASP A 195 39.90 -40.68 33.84
N PHE A 196 40.61 -39.56 33.75
CA PHE A 196 42.04 -39.54 33.37
C PHE A 196 42.98 -39.69 34.57
N PHE A 197 42.42 -39.82 35.79
CA PHE A 197 43.15 -40.06 37.04
C PHE A 197 42.77 -41.42 37.66
N ASP A 198 42.99 -42.51 36.92
CA ASP A 198 43.07 -43.83 37.55
C ASP A 198 44.51 -44.01 38.09
N TRP A 199 44.75 -43.54 39.31
CA TRP A 199 46.05 -43.72 39.98
C TRP A 199 46.29 -45.22 40.22
N PRO A 200 47.35 -45.83 39.67
CA PRO A 200 47.72 -47.18 40.09
C PRO A 200 48.09 -47.10 41.58
N LYS A 201 47.46 -47.95 42.40
CA LYS A 201 47.53 -48.03 43.88
C LYS A 201 48.92 -48.37 44.45
N ALA A 202 49.99 -47.76 43.94
CA ALA A 202 51.36 -48.07 44.34
C ALA A 202 52.31 -46.87 44.15
N ALA A 203 52.04 -45.74 44.82
CA ALA A 203 53.06 -44.78 45.28
C ALA A 203 52.39 -43.56 45.94
N ASP A 204 52.21 -43.63 47.26
CA ASP A 204 51.57 -42.64 48.15
C ASP A 204 52.23 -41.24 48.22
N ALA A 205 53.15 -40.90 47.31
CA ALA A 205 53.90 -39.63 47.38
C ALA A 205 53.94 -38.82 46.08
N LEU A 206 53.63 -39.40 44.91
CA LEU A 206 53.75 -38.71 43.62
C LEU A 206 52.46 -38.01 43.16
N ALA A 207 51.34 -38.26 43.85
CA ALA A 207 50.06 -37.62 43.54
C ALA A 207 50.04 -36.12 43.92
N THR A 208 50.71 -35.75 45.01
CA THR A 208 50.65 -34.39 45.58
C THR A 208 51.44 -33.37 44.77
N GLU A 209 52.48 -33.79 44.05
CA GLU A 209 53.38 -32.87 43.35
C GLU A 209 52.83 -32.39 41.98
N TYR A 210 51.96 -33.17 41.33
CA TYR A 210 51.37 -32.83 40.03
C TYR A 210 50.05 -32.03 40.11
N ILE A 211 49.47 -31.85 41.31
CA ILE A 211 48.29 -31.00 41.53
C ILE A 211 48.57 -29.54 41.14
N TRP A 212 49.82 -29.10 41.17
CA TRP A 212 50.17 -27.74 40.74
C TRP A 212 50.01 -27.55 39.22
N VAL A 213 50.27 -28.58 38.41
CA VAL A 213 50.06 -28.54 36.96
C VAL A 213 48.58 -28.35 36.61
N TYR A 214 47.67 -28.87 37.43
CA TYR A 214 46.22 -28.63 37.33
C TYR A 214 45.89 -27.13 37.44
N PHE A 215 46.42 -26.46 38.47
CA PHE A 215 46.16 -25.03 38.69
C PHE A 215 46.76 -24.18 37.57
N VAL A 216 47.92 -24.56 37.05
CA VAL A 216 48.59 -23.86 35.95
C VAL A 216 47.81 -24.01 34.65
N VAL A 217 47.36 -25.21 34.28
CA VAL A 217 46.59 -25.43 33.04
C VAL A 217 45.24 -24.70 33.12
N ALA A 218 44.55 -24.78 34.26
CA ALA A 218 43.30 -24.04 34.48
C ALA A 218 43.52 -22.51 34.40
N ALA A 219 44.59 -21.99 34.99
CA ALA A 219 44.96 -20.57 34.94
C ALA A 219 45.31 -20.10 33.51
N VAL A 220 46.05 -20.91 32.75
CA VAL A 220 46.40 -20.60 31.35
C VAL A 220 45.16 -20.58 30.47
N LEU A 221 44.25 -21.55 30.63
CA LEU A 221 43.05 -21.66 29.81
C LEU A 221 42.05 -20.52 30.11
N THR A 222 41.95 -20.10 31.37
CA THR A 222 41.21 -18.88 31.75
C THR A 222 41.85 -17.60 31.19
N LEU A 223 43.18 -17.48 31.26
CA LEU A 223 43.90 -16.34 30.65
C LEU A 223 43.70 -16.26 29.13
N ILE A 224 43.71 -17.39 28.43
CA ILE A 224 43.45 -17.45 26.98
C ILE A 224 42.01 -17.04 26.68
N THR A 225 41.02 -17.54 27.42
CA THR A 225 39.61 -17.21 27.18
C THR A 225 39.34 -15.73 27.43
N VAL A 226 39.85 -15.19 28.53
CA VAL A 226 39.75 -13.76 28.86
C VAL A 226 40.54 -12.91 27.86
N GLY A 227 41.72 -13.36 27.43
CA GLY A 227 42.55 -12.70 26.43
C GLY A 227 41.87 -12.60 25.07
N VAL A 228 41.27 -13.70 24.60
CA VAL A 228 40.48 -13.73 23.36
C VAL A 228 39.25 -12.84 23.50
N PHE A 229 38.52 -12.92 24.62
CA PHE A 229 37.34 -12.07 24.84
C PHE A 229 37.67 -10.58 24.86
N THR A 230 38.71 -10.18 25.58
CA THR A 230 39.14 -8.78 25.69
C THR A 230 39.65 -8.25 24.36
N THR A 231 40.44 -9.02 23.61
CA THR A 231 40.90 -8.63 22.27
C THR A 231 39.76 -8.54 21.27
N TRP A 232 38.77 -9.45 21.31
CA TRP A 232 37.58 -9.36 20.47
C TRP A 232 36.72 -8.14 20.82
N ARG A 233 36.50 -7.87 22.11
CA ARG A 233 35.75 -6.70 22.60
C ARG A 233 36.45 -5.38 22.26
N LEU A 234 37.78 -5.34 22.35
CA LEU A 234 38.58 -4.18 21.96
C LEU A 234 38.61 -3.97 20.44
N ARG A 235 38.71 -5.03 19.63
CA ARG A 235 38.61 -4.95 18.16
C ARG A 235 37.23 -4.52 17.70
N GLY A 236 36.15 -5.04 18.30
CA GLY A 236 34.78 -4.61 18.00
C GLY A 236 34.53 -3.13 18.29
N ARG A 237 35.06 -2.60 19.40
CA ARG A 237 35.00 -1.16 19.72
C ARG A 237 35.81 -0.30 18.74
N ARG A 238 36.97 -0.78 18.28
CA ARG A 238 37.79 -0.07 17.28
C ARG A 238 37.16 -0.05 15.89
N ALA A 239 36.47 -1.12 15.50
CA ALA A 239 35.73 -1.20 14.24
C ALA A 239 34.52 -0.25 14.22
N GLN A 240 33.79 -0.15 15.33
CA GLN A 240 32.67 0.80 15.45
C GLN A 240 33.11 2.27 15.45
N LYS A 241 34.26 2.59 16.06
CA LYS A 241 34.82 3.95 15.97
C LYS A 241 35.21 4.34 14.54
N ARG A 242 35.87 3.43 13.80
CA ARG A 242 36.24 3.68 12.39
C ARG A 242 35.03 3.87 11.48
N ALA A 243 33.93 3.15 11.71
CA ALA A 243 32.68 3.33 10.96
C ALA A 243 32.02 4.68 11.25
N LYS A 244 32.12 5.17 12.49
CA LYS A 244 31.55 6.47 12.89
C LYS A 244 32.39 7.65 12.41
N ASP A 245 33.72 7.52 12.41
CA ASP A 245 34.64 8.55 11.93
C ASP A 245 34.62 8.67 10.39
N GLY A 246 34.38 7.57 9.66
CA GLY A 246 34.23 7.59 8.20
C GLY A 246 32.95 8.30 7.73
N GLN A 247 31.87 8.22 8.51
CA GLN A 247 30.58 8.85 8.16
C GLN A 247 30.53 10.35 8.46
N VAL A 248 31.42 10.86 9.32
CA VAL A 248 31.56 12.30 9.63
C VAL A 248 32.52 13.00 8.66
N ALA A 249 33.36 12.25 7.94
CA ALA A 249 34.28 12.80 6.93
C ALA A 249 33.65 12.94 5.53
N GLU A 250 32.43 12.45 5.33
CA GLU A 250 31.67 12.49 4.06
C GLU A 250 30.51 13.50 4.07
N VAL A 251 30.33 14.25 5.16
CA VAL A 251 29.39 15.39 5.29
C VAL A 251 30.20 16.68 5.33
#